data_AF-A0A8T1G4L7-F1
#
_entry.id   AF-A0A8T1G4L7-F1
#
_cell.length_a   1.000
_cell.length_b   1.000
_cell.length_c   1.000
_cell.angle_alpha   90.00
_cell.angle_beta   90.00
_cell.angle_gamma   90.00
#
_symmetry.space_group_name_H-M   'P 1'
#
loop_
_entity.id
_entity.type
_entity.pdbx_description
1 polymer ?
#
loop_
_entity_poly.entity_id
_entity_poly.type
_entity_poly.pdbx_seq_one_letter_code
_entity_poly.pdbx_strand_id
1 'polypeptide(L)'
;MTKSPEKFKVFVATCQVIPDESSSNDKNNGGALVNVSTPVFKQEKFPAIVLPSATIEDLQRFIVSQWTISKSPFAKLPLDEHFYTFKGRILRLDGTLDGYYILNNDTIYLRFASLGKICDPWAMSTSELRIELKARNAYEINLQPEQLMQRLQTLIMKESRMRRLQQATRKEETEQVQSITKELAQLHQQRVKNRNYLTPNEHPIERPLSLATWPIAPCANRTVFLSIAELERTYQLVPRDVLQPALFIFDTERKWVFDKHNILQKQHFDYRYMCFEQDFLEMLTLKEEAGMVFWFRPQKSYDKLSAFLTSIDDPVAEGKHYQPLILLESRWLTLCGTNGWEGKVRRDGRKRDTERVPKFTKSAARVLSNLQSGSFDYVAVKELLYQSNPTLIFASL
;
A
#
# COMPACT_ATOMS: atom_id res chain seq x y z
N MET A 1 -12.90 14.32 29.90
CA MET A 1 -11.59 14.03 30.53
C MET A 1 -10.71 13.38 29.47
N THR A 2 -9.90 14.18 28.79
CA THR A 2 -8.93 13.72 27.79
C THR A 2 -7.73 13.14 28.52
N LYS A 3 -7.60 11.80 28.53
CA LYS A 3 -6.36 11.14 28.97
C LYS A 3 -5.19 11.76 28.20
N SER A 4 -4.11 12.10 28.89
CA SER A 4 -2.84 12.45 28.24
C SER A 4 -2.51 11.37 27.20
N PRO A 5 -2.10 11.72 25.97
CA PRO A 5 -1.72 10.71 24.99
C PRO A 5 -0.59 9.86 25.58
N GLU A 6 -0.89 8.59 25.81
CA GLU A 6 0.02 7.65 26.45
C GLU A 6 1.20 7.46 25.50
N LYS A 7 2.41 7.87 25.93
CA LYS A 7 3.63 7.62 25.15
C LYS A 7 3.78 6.12 24.98
N PHE A 8 4.17 5.66 23.80
CA PHE A 8 4.50 4.26 23.59
C PHE A 8 5.96 4.08 23.16
N LYS A 9 6.43 2.86 23.33
CA LYS A 9 7.78 2.45 22.98
C LYS A 9 7.76 1.87 21.58
N VAL A 10 8.55 2.42 20.67
CA VAL A 10 8.88 1.79 19.39
C VAL A 10 10.32 1.33 19.40
N PHE A 11 10.64 0.34 18.58
CA PHE A 11 12.00 -0.06 18.30
C PHE A 11 12.36 0.37 16.88
N VAL A 12 13.50 1.02 16.70
CA VAL A 12 14.09 1.23 15.37
C VAL A 12 15.24 0.28 15.19
N ALA A 13 15.17 -0.54 14.14
CA ALA A 13 16.17 -1.55 13.85
C ALA A 13 16.92 -1.20 12.56
N THR A 14 18.25 -1.18 12.61
CA THR A 14 19.04 -1.11 11.38
C THR A 14 18.98 -2.45 10.65
N CYS A 15 19.13 -2.45 9.33
CA CYS A 15 19.08 -3.69 8.52
C CYS A 15 20.24 -3.84 7.53
N GLN A 16 21.25 -2.97 7.60
CA GLN A 16 22.42 -2.97 6.72
C GLN A 16 23.71 -2.75 7.51
N VAL A 17 24.81 -3.30 6.99
CA VAL A 17 26.15 -3.19 7.55
C VAL A 17 26.80 -1.91 7.05
N ILE A 18 27.42 -1.13 7.93
CA ILE A 18 28.34 -0.08 7.52
C ILE A 18 29.66 -0.74 7.13
N PRO A 19 30.17 -0.55 5.90
CA PRO A 19 31.49 -1.01 5.53
C PRO A 19 32.54 -0.38 6.46
N ASP A 20 33.34 -1.19 7.14
CA ASP A 20 34.42 -0.67 7.97
C ASP A 20 35.43 0.11 7.10
N GLU A 21 35.62 1.40 7.42
CA GLU A 21 36.63 2.28 6.80
C GLU A 21 38.07 1.75 6.94
N SER A 22 38.30 0.72 7.76
CA SER A 22 39.61 0.08 7.94
C SER A 22 40.00 -0.89 6.82
N SER A 23 39.08 -1.26 5.91
CA SER A 23 39.34 -2.23 4.84
C SER A 23 39.87 -1.61 3.53
N SER A 24 39.90 -0.29 3.41
CA SER A 24 40.31 0.40 2.17
C SER A 24 41.78 0.85 2.13
N ASN A 25 42.58 0.60 3.18
CA ASN A 25 43.99 1.04 3.24
C ASN A 25 45.03 -0.02 2.88
N ASP A 26 44.67 -1.28 2.67
CA ASP A 26 45.63 -2.32 2.25
C ASP A 26 45.71 -2.46 0.72
N LYS A 27 46.06 -1.36 0.05
CA LYS A 27 46.68 -1.42 -1.28
C LYS A 27 48.20 -1.37 -1.10
N ASN A 28 48.77 -2.48 -0.63
CA ASN A 28 50.12 -2.97 -0.93
C ASN A 28 50.55 -3.98 0.14
N ASN A 29 50.29 -5.27 -0.10
CA ASN A 29 51.29 -6.33 0.04
C ASN A 29 50.69 -7.65 -0.42
N GLY A 30 51.41 -8.33 -1.32
CA GLY A 30 51.02 -9.63 -1.84
C GLY A 30 51.16 -10.74 -0.79
N GLY A 31 50.23 -11.69 -0.80
CA GLY A 31 50.37 -12.96 -0.10
C GLY A 31 49.12 -13.38 0.69
N ALA A 32 48.57 -14.53 0.31
CA ALA A 32 47.50 -15.31 0.95
C ALA A 32 46.04 -14.81 0.77
N LEU A 33 45.21 -15.68 0.19
CA LEU A 33 43.75 -15.64 0.25
C LEU A 33 43.31 -15.76 1.72
N VAL A 34 43.21 -14.61 2.39
CA VAL A 34 42.54 -14.50 3.68
C VAL A 34 41.06 -14.79 3.43
N ASN A 35 40.54 -15.81 4.12
CA ASN A 35 39.10 -16.06 4.20
C ASN A 35 38.40 -14.75 4.57
N VAL A 36 37.74 -14.11 3.60
CA VAL A 36 36.86 -12.96 3.84
C VAL A 36 35.67 -13.52 4.61
N SER A 37 35.80 -13.55 5.95
CA SER A 37 34.67 -13.71 6.85
C SER A 37 33.71 -12.57 6.52
N THR A 38 32.66 -12.87 5.78
CA THR A 38 31.61 -11.90 5.48
C THR A 38 31.11 -11.41 6.83
N PRO A 39 31.19 -10.10 7.14
CA PRO A 39 30.81 -9.62 8.46
C PRO A 39 29.36 -10.04 8.73
N VAL A 40 29.16 -10.81 9.79
CA VAL A 40 27.83 -11.26 10.20
C VAL A 40 27.10 -10.02 10.71
N PHE A 41 26.16 -9.52 9.91
CA PHE A 41 25.35 -8.36 10.28
C PHE A 41 24.67 -8.61 11.63
N LYS A 42 24.94 -7.73 12.59
CA LYS A 42 24.24 -7.70 13.87
C LYS A 42 23.27 -6.53 13.84
N GLN A 43 21.97 -6.85 13.83
CA GLN A 43 20.91 -5.86 13.90
C GLN A 43 21.02 -5.05 15.19
N GLU A 44 21.18 -3.73 15.06
CA GLU A 44 21.10 -2.81 16.19
C GLU A 44 19.65 -2.37 16.36
N LYS A 45 19.10 -2.52 17.56
CA LYS A 45 17.73 -2.10 17.90
C LYS A 45 17.75 -0.99 18.94
N PHE A 46 17.12 0.12 18.61
CA PHE A 46 17.06 1.32 19.42
C PHE A 46 15.65 1.53 19.96
N PRO A 47 15.43 1.50 21.28
CA PRO A 47 14.14 1.84 21.86
C PRO A 47 13.94 3.37 21.85
N ALA A 48 12.80 3.83 21.33
CA ALA A 48 12.38 5.22 21.40
C ALA A 48 11.01 5.33 22.08
N ILE A 49 10.89 6.23 23.06
CA ILE A 49 9.62 6.50 23.74
C ILE A 49 9.07 7.80 23.15
N VAL A 50 8.00 7.67 22.38
CA VAL A 50 7.47 8.75 21.53
C VAL A 50 5.96 8.89 21.70
N LEU A 51 5.44 10.06 21.31
CA LEU A 51 3.99 10.28 21.24
C LEU A 51 3.43 9.57 20.00
N PRO A 52 2.19 9.07 20.03
CA PRO A 52 1.54 8.50 18.85
C PRO A 52 1.49 9.43 17.64
N SER A 53 1.25 10.72 17.89
CA SER A 53 1.18 11.75 16.86
C SER A 53 2.55 12.27 16.41
N ALA A 54 3.65 11.73 16.93
CA ALA A 54 4.99 12.12 16.48
C ALA A 54 5.21 11.69 15.03
N THR A 55 5.92 12.51 14.28
CA THR A 55 6.26 12.21 12.88
C THR A 55 7.46 11.27 12.78
N ILE A 56 7.65 10.65 11.61
CA ILE A 56 8.88 9.90 11.31
C ILE A 56 10.09 10.83 11.30
N GLU A 57 9.93 12.10 10.92
CA GLU A 57 10.99 13.11 11.02
C GLU A 57 11.41 13.36 12.48
N ASP A 58 10.45 13.47 13.41
CA ASP A 58 10.75 13.60 14.84
C ASP A 58 11.52 12.39 15.36
N LEU A 59 11.14 11.19 14.93
CA LEU A 59 11.84 9.95 15.25
C LEU A 59 13.26 9.93 14.66
N GLN A 60 13.45 10.40 13.42
CA GLN A 60 14.76 10.51 12.78
C GLN A 60 15.68 11.45 13.56
N ARG A 61 15.20 12.65 13.89
CA ARG A 61 15.96 13.64 14.69
C ARG A 61 16.34 13.06 16.05
N PHE A 62 15.41 12.37 16.72
CA PHE A 62 15.67 11.71 17.99
C PHE A 62 16.80 10.68 17.87
N ILE A 63 16.73 9.75 16.90
CA ILE A 63 17.72 8.69 16.71
C ILE A 63 19.11 9.26 16.41
N VAL A 64 19.18 10.24 15.52
CA VAL A 64 20.45 10.89 15.15
C VAL A 64 21.07 11.59 16.36
N SER A 65 20.26 12.21 17.22
CA SER A 65 20.76 12.79 18.48
C SER A 65 21.37 11.72 19.41
N GLN A 66 20.73 10.55 19.53
CA GLN A 66 21.24 9.44 20.35
C GLN A 66 22.53 8.88 19.77
N TRP A 67 22.62 8.73 18.45
CA TRP A 67 23.82 8.25 17.76
C TRP A 67 25.00 9.20 17.87
N THR A 68 24.75 10.50 17.84
CA THR A 68 25.78 11.52 18.05
C THR A 68 26.35 11.40 19.47
N ILE A 69 25.48 11.23 20.49
CA ILE A 69 25.89 11.05 21.88
C ILE A 69 26.68 9.74 22.06
N SER A 70 26.21 8.65 21.46
CA SER A 70 26.84 7.33 21.57
C SER A 70 28.03 7.13 20.63
N LYS A 71 28.40 8.12 19.81
CA LYS A 71 29.43 8.04 18.76
C LYS A 71 29.22 6.85 17.82
N SER A 72 27.97 6.56 17.48
CA SER A 72 27.61 5.48 16.55
C SER A 72 28.16 5.78 15.15
N PRO A 73 28.67 4.78 14.41
CA PRO A 73 29.10 4.98 13.02
C PRO A 73 27.96 5.45 12.11
N PHE A 74 26.71 5.12 12.45
CA PHE A 74 25.53 5.58 11.72
C PHE A 74 25.29 7.11 11.83
N ALA A 75 25.89 7.79 12.82
CA ALA A 75 25.78 9.25 12.96
C ALA A 75 26.45 10.03 11.82
N LYS A 76 27.37 9.40 11.07
CA LYS A 76 28.09 10.02 9.96
C LYS A 76 27.29 10.02 8.65
N LEU A 77 26.21 9.25 8.58
CA LEU A 77 25.45 9.08 7.34
C LEU A 77 24.52 10.29 7.10
N PRO A 78 24.39 10.75 5.84
CA PRO A 78 23.49 11.84 5.49
C PRO A 78 22.01 11.50 5.76
N LEU A 79 21.24 12.47 6.24
CA LEU A 79 19.82 12.27 6.58
C LEU A 79 18.94 11.93 5.37
N ASP A 80 19.31 12.41 4.18
CA ASP A 80 18.66 12.11 2.90
C ASP A 80 18.86 10.65 2.46
N GLU A 81 19.83 9.95 3.05
CA GLU A 81 19.99 8.52 2.82
C GLU A 81 19.06 7.66 3.68
N HIS A 82 18.39 8.24 4.69
CA HIS A 82 17.58 7.47 5.64
C HIS A 82 16.20 7.14 5.07
N PHE A 83 15.86 5.85 5.02
CA PHE A 83 14.54 5.37 4.65
C PHE A 83 13.95 4.50 5.76
N TYR A 84 12.69 4.72 6.09
CA TYR A 84 12.00 3.94 7.10
C TYR A 84 11.00 2.99 6.47
N THR A 85 10.94 1.77 6.96
CA THR A 85 9.99 0.76 6.49
C THR A 85 9.27 0.08 7.65
N PHE A 86 8.00 -0.23 7.44
CA PHE A 86 7.17 -0.96 8.38
C PHE A 86 6.13 -1.78 7.62
N LYS A 87 6.08 -3.09 7.89
CA LYS A 87 5.14 -4.03 7.27
C LYS A 87 5.04 -3.90 5.73
N GLY A 88 6.20 -3.84 5.07
CA GLY A 88 6.29 -3.72 3.61
C GLY A 88 5.96 -2.35 3.03
N ARG A 89 5.73 -1.32 3.85
CA ARG A 89 5.50 0.07 3.44
C ARG A 89 6.72 0.93 3.75
N ILE A 90 7.07 1.82 2.83
CA ILE A 90 8.01 2.91 3.12
C ILE A 90 7.22 4.04 3.81
N LEU A 91 7.82 4.62 4.84
CA LEU A 91 7.22 5.68 5.65
C LEU A 91 7.75 7.03 5.21
N ARG A 92 6.86 8.00 5.00
CA ARG A 92 7.28 9.39 4.75
C ARG A 92 7.65 10.06 6.05
N LEU A 93 8.57 11.02 5.94
CA LEU A 93 9.05 11.80 7.08
C LEU A 93 7.92 12.62 7.74
N ASP A 94 6.97 13.13 6.95
CA ASP A 94 5.83 13.93 7.40
C ASP A 94 4.67 13.10 7.98
N GLY A 95 4.70 11.77 7.83
CA GLY A 95 3.66 10.89 8.37
C GLY A 95 3.79 10.66 9.88
N THR A 96 2.67 10.57 10.58
CA THR A 96 2.65 10.26 12.03
C THR A 96 2.71 8.76 12.29
N LEU A 97 3.30 8.37 13.41
CA LEU A 97 3.48 6.95 13.77
C LEU A 97 2.15 6.21 13.89
N ASP A 98 1.19 6.81 14.56
CA ASP A 98 -0.15 6.24 14.72
C ASP A 98 -0.92 6.20 13.39
N GLY A 99 -0.68 7.13 12.46
CA GLY A 99 -1.25 7.12 11.11
C GLY A 99 -0.82 5.91 10.29
N TYR A 100 0.37 5.38 10.55
CA TYR A 100 0.85 4.11 9.99
C TYR A 100 0.40 2.87 10.79
N TYR A 101 -0.46 3.06 11.81
CA TYR A 101 -0.93 2.00 12.71
C TYR A 101 0.23 1.28 13.42
N ILE A 102 1.27 2.04 13.78
CA ILE A 102 2.38 1.57 14.60
C ILE A 102 1.93 1.58 16.06
N LEU A 103 2.10 0.44 16.74
CA LEU A 103 1.66 0.20 18.10
C LEU A 103 2.84 0.09 19.07
N ASN A 104 2.52 -0.02 20.35
CA ASN A 104 3.52 -0.23 21.39
C ASN A 104 4.30 -1.54 21.16
N ASN A 105 5.63 -1.44 21.25
CA ASN A 105 6.63 -2.47 20.97
C ASN A 105 6.78 -2.88 19.49
N ASP A 106 6.17 -2.17 18.55
CA ASP A 106 6.43 -2.41 17.13
C ASP A 106 7.88 -2.05 16.75
N THR A 107 8.39 -2.74 15.73
CA THR A 107 9.73 -2.49 15.17
C THR A 107 9.62 -1.83 13.80
N ILE A 108 10.20 -0.64 13.67
CA ILE A 108 10.38 0.11 12.43
C ILE A 108 11.80 -0.18 11.93
N TYR A 109 11.96 -0.40 10.64
CA TYR A 109 13.26 -0.70 10.05
C TYR A 109 13.85 0.54 9.39
N LEU A 110 15.06 0.91 9.79
CA LEU A 110 15.83 2.01 9.23
C LEU A 110 16.86 1.47 8.23
N ARG A 111 16.79 2.02 7.02
CA ARG A 111 17.55 1.67 5.84
C ARG A 111 18.35 2.87 5.36
N PHE A 112 19.39 2.58 4.60
CA PHE A 112 20.29 3.55 4.00
C PHE A 112 20.45 3.25 2.51
N ALA A 113 20.27 4.25 1.65
CA ALA A 113 20.41 4.05 0.21
C ALA A 113 21.81 3.55 -0.20
N SER A 114 22.85 3.99 0.51
CA SER A 114 24.25 3.68 0.21
C SER A 114 24.69 2.28 0.68
N LEU A 115 24.03 1.69 1.68
CA LEU A 115 24.53 0.49 2.38
C LEU A 115 24.12 -0.86 1.75
N GLY A 116 23.86 -0.89 0.44
CA GLY A 116 23.70 -2.13 -0.32
C GLY A 116 22.42 -2.93 -0.05
N LYS A 117 22.43 -4.22 -0.40
CA LYS A 117 21.23 -5.08 -0.34
C LYS A 117 20.76 -5.36 1.08
N ILE A 118 19.44 -5.39 1.24
CA ILE A 118 18.78 -5.82 2.47
C ILE A 118 18.58 -7.32 2.45
N CYS A 119 18.90 -7.97 3.57
CA CYS A 119 18.78 -9.41 3.71
C CYS A 119 17.54 -9.83 4.51
N ASP A 120 16.99 -8.94 5.34
CA ASP A 120 15.82 -9.20 6.18
C ASP A 120 14.53 -8.90 5.41
N PRO A 121 13.68 -9.90 5.11
CA PRO A 121 12.39 -9.68 4.46
C PRO A 121 11.49 -8.68 5.20
N TRP A 122 11.60 -8.55 6.51
CA TRP A 122 10.77 -7.64 7.29
C TRP A 122 11.13 -6.16 7.11
N ALA A 123 12.34 -5.89 6.64
CA ALA A 123 12.83 -4.56 6.28
C ALA A 123 12.65 -4.22 4.78
N MET A 124 12.17 -5.17 3.98
CA MET A 124 11.94 -4.96 2.56
C MET A 124 10.62 -4.24 2.31
N SER A 125 10.58 -3.41 1.26
CA SER A 125 9.32 -2.88 0.74
C SER A 125 8.54 -3.97 0.02
N THR A 126 7.25 -3.74 -0.21
CA THR A 126 6.42 -4.69 -0.98
C THR A 126 6.96 -4.91 -2.40
N SER A 127 7.55 -3.89 -3.02
CA SER A 127 8.19 -4.00 -4.34
C SER A 127 9.35 -4.97 -4.34
N GLU A 128 10.26 -4.82 -3.38
CA GLU A 128 11.42 -5.67 -3.24
C GLU A 128 11.04 -7.11 -2.93
N LEU A 129 10.07 -7.31 -2.04
CA LEU A 129 9.52 -8.63 -1.72
C LEU A 129 8.98 -9.31 -2.98
N ARG A 130 8.21 -8.59 -3.79
CA ARG A 130 7.64 -9.13 -5.04
C ARG A 130 8.73 -9.46 -6.06
N ILE A 131 9.73 -8.61 -6.21
CA ILE A 131 10.86 -8.86 -7.12
C ILE A 131 11.62 -10.12 -6.70
N GLU A 132 11.99 -10.23 -5.42
CA GLU A 132 12.73 -11.38 -4.89
C GLU A 132 11.89 -12.69 -4.93
N LEU A 133 10.58 -12.62 -4.72
CA LEU A 133 9.67 -13.77 -4.87
C LEU A 133 9.45 -14.18 -6.34
N LYS A 134 9.33 -13.23 -7.26
CA LYS A 134 9.23 -13.50 -8.70
C LYS A 134 10.51 -14.12 -9.23
N ALA A 135 11.68 -13.60 -8.83
CA ALA A 135 12.98 -14.18 -9.19
C ALA A 135 13.12 -15.65 -8.74
N ARG A 136 12.39 -16.06 -7.70
CA ARG A 136 12.34 -17.44 -7.17
C ARG A 136 11.15 -18.26 -7.68
N ASN A 137 10.37 -17.75 -8.64
CA ASN A 137 9.13 -18.37 -9.14
C ASN A 137 8.15 -18.75 -8.03
N ALA A 138 8.07 -17.95 -6.96
CA ALA A 138 7.28 -18.26 -5.77
C ALA A 138 6.22 -17.19 -5.45
N TYR A 139 6.07 -16.18 -6.31
CA TYR A 139 5.07 -15.13 -6.18
C TYR A 139 3.66 -15.65 -6.51
N GLU A 140 2.68 -15.29 -5.69
CA GLU A 140 1.25 -15.48 -5.96
C GLU A 140 0.56 -14.10 -5.91
N ILE A 141 -0.47 -13.92 -6.74
CA ILE A 141 -1.27 -12.69 -6.76
C ILE A 141 -2.11 -12.55 -5.49
N ASN A 142 -2.47 -11.32 -5.11
CA ASN A 142 -3.35 -11.02 -3.97
C ASN A 142 -2.81 -11.38 -2.59
N LEU A 143 -1.50 -11.57 -2.46
CA LEU A 143 -0.86 -11.71 -1.15
C LEU A 143 -0.69 -10.35 -0.48
N GLN A 144 -1.08 -10.28 0.79
CA GLN A 144 -0.81 -9.11 1.63
C GLN A 144 0.69 -8.98 1.94
N PRO A 145 1.20 -7.77 2.23
CA PRO A 145 2.62 -7.54 2.52
C PRO A 145 3.19 -8.50 3.57
N GLU A 146 2.45 -8.78 4.65
CA GLU A 146 2.85 -9.71 5.71
C GLU A 146 3.01 -11.14 5.21
N GLN A 147 2.13 -11.56 4.29
CA GLN A 147 2.19 -12.88 3.68
C GLN A 147 3.40 -12.98 2.72
N LEU A 148 3.71 -11.91 2.00
CA LEU A 148 4.92 -11.82 1.16
C LEU A 148 6.19 -11.93 2.01
N MET A 149 6.28 -11.19 3.12
CA MET A 149 7.42 -11.23 4.06
C MET A 149 7.63 -12.64 4.61
N GLN A 150 6.58 -13.27 5.14
CA GLN A 150 6.66 -14.63 5.68
C GLN A 150 7.07 -15.67 4.63
N ARG A 151 6.54 -15.52 3.41
CA ARG A 151 6.84 -16.44 2.31
C ARG A 151 8.30 -16.34 1.89
N LEU A 152 8.81 -15.12 1.73
CA LEU A 152 10.23 -14.90 1.41
C LEU A 152 11.13 -15.39 2.55
N GLN A 153 10.79 -15.10 3.81
CA GLN A 153 11.52 -15.60 4.98
C GLN A 153 11.63 -17.13 4.98
N THR A 154 10.53 -17.82 4.69
CA THR A 154 10.50 -19.28 4.63
C THR A 154 11.42 -19.81 3.52
N LEU A 155 11.45 -19.16 2.36
CA LEU A 155 12.34 -19.55 1.25
C LEU A 155 13.80 -19.34 1.61
N ILE A 156 14.16 -18.17 2.16
CA ILE A 156 15.52 -17.86 2.59
C ILE A 156 16.01 -18.86 3.64
N MET A 157 15.17 -19.19 4.63
CA MET A 157 15.50 -20.20 5.64
C MET A 157 15.72 -21.59 5.03
N LYS A 158 14.89 -21.98 4.06
CA LYS A 158 15.04 -23.25 3.34
C LYS A 158 16.32 -23.26 2.51
N GLU A 159 16.61 -22.21 1.75
CA GLU A 159 17.84 -22.07 0.95
C GLU A 159 19.10 -22.14 1.82
N SER A 160 19.11 -21.42 2.95
CA SER A 160 20.22 -21.45 3.91
C SER A 160 20.46 -22.85 4.49
N ARG A 161 19.38 -23.54 4.90
CA ARG A 161 19.47 -24.93 5.39
C ARG A 161 19.95 -25.90 4.31
N MET A 162 19.46 -25.76 3.08
CA MET A 162 19.91 -26.58 1.95
C MET A 162 21.40 -26.36 1.64
N ARG A 163 21.90 -25.12 1.70
CA ARG A 163 23.34 -24.85 1.54
C ARG A 163 24.17 -25.49 2.65
N ARG A 164 23.74 -25.38 3.91
CA ARG A 164 24.40 -26.06 5.04
C ARG A 164 24.39 -27.58 4.87
N LEU A 165 23.29 -28.16 4.41
CA LEU A 165 23.19 -29.59 4.12
C LEU A 165 24.18 -30.01 3.03
N GLN A 166 24.26 -29.27 1.93
CA GLN A 166 25.21 -29.53 0.85
C GLN A 166 26.66 -29.45 1.34
N GLN A 167 26.99 -28.48 2.19
CA GLN A 167 28.33 -28.34 2.75
C GLN A 167 28.67 -29.48 3.72
N ALA A 168 27.76 -29.85 4.62
CA ALA A 168 27.94 -30.97 5.55
C ALA A 168 28.07 -32.31 4.80
N THR A 169 27.28 -32.50 3.73
CA THR A 169 27.37 -33.69 2.87
C THR A 169 28.72 -33.77 2.18
N ARG A 170 29.26 -32.65 1.68
CA ARG A 170 30.60 -32.58 1.08
C ARG A 170 31.73 -32.83 2.07
N LYS A 171 31.51 -32.56 3.36
CA LYS A 171 32.47 -32.79 4.45
C LYS A 171 32.29 -34.14 5.14
N GLU A 172 31.35 -34.97 4.69
CA GLU A 172 31.02 -36.28 5.27
C GLU A 172 30.61 -36.23 6.76
N GLU A 173 30.08 -35.09 7.22
CA GLU A 173 29.64 -34.88 8.61
C GLU A 173 28.22 -35.46 8.83
N THR A 174 28.14 -36.78 9.02
CA THR A 174 26.87 -37.55 9.07
C THR A 174 25.88 -37.04 10.13
N GLU A 175 26.35 -36.65 11.31
CA GLU A 175 25.49 -36.13 12.39
C GLU A 175 24.86 -34.78 12.03
N GLN A 176 25.63 -33.89 11.39
CA GLN A 176 25.12 -32.59 10.93
C GLN A 176 24.09 -32.77 9.80
N VAL A 177 24.33 -33.73 8.89
CA VAL A 177 23.38 -34.08 7.82
C VAL A 177 22.04 -34.54 8.42
N GLN A 178 22.05 -35.44 9.40
CA GLN A 178 20.83 -35.91 10.05
C GLN A 178 20.09 -34.78 10.77
N SER A 179 20.82 -33.92 11.48
CA SER A 179 20.24 -32.75 12.18
C SER A 179 19.57 -31.77 11.21
N ILE A 180 20.27 -31.37 10.13
CA ILE A 180 19.74 -30.41 9.15
C ILE A 180 18.54 -30.99 8.38
N THR A 181 18.57 -32.29 8.04
CA THR A 181 17.43 -32.95 7.39
C THR A 181 16.20 -32.96 8.31
N LYS A 182 16.38 -33.16 9.62
CA LYS A 182 15.28 -33.04 10.61
C LYS A 182 14.75 -31.61 10.69
N GLU A 183 15.61 -30.60 10.69
CA GLU A 183 15.22 -29.18 10.63
C GLU A 183 14.40 -28.84 9.36
N LEU A 184 14.78 -29.41 8.21
CA LEU A 184 14.06 -29.22 6.95
C LEU A 184 12.67 -29.89 6.97
N ALA A 185 12.58 -31.10 7.52
CA ALA A 185 11.30 -31.80 7.69
C ALA A 185 10.34 -31.02 8.62
N GLN A 186 10.87 -30.48 9.73
CA GLN A 186 10.09 -29.64 10.64
C GLN A 186 9.58 -28.35 9.98
N LEU A 187 10.39 -27.67 9.16
CA LEU A 187 9.91 -26.51 8.38
C LEU A 187 8.79 -26.88 7.42
N HIS A 188 8.89 -28.04 6.76
CA HIS A 188 7.85 -28.50 5.85
C HIS A 188 6.54 -28.76 6.62
N GLN A 189 6.60 -29.36 7.82
CA GLN A 189 5.43 -29.56 8.68
C GLN A 189 4.85 -28.24 9.21
N GLN A 190 5.70 -27.28 9.63
CA GLN A 190 5.27 -25.95 10.05
C GLN A 190 4.58 -25.19 8.92
N ARG A 191 5.04 -25.32 7.67
CA ARG A 191 4.38 -24.69 6.51
C ARG A 191 2.95 -25.19 6.29
N VAL A 192 2.71 -26.48 6.51
CA VAL A 192 1.35 -27.07 6.38
C VAL A 192 0.43 -26.52 7.48
N LYS A 193 0.94 -26.33 8.70
CA LYS A 193 0.18 -25.76 9.83
C LYS A 193 -0.05 -24.24 9.71
N ASN A 194 0.96 -23.49 9.26
CA ASN A 194 0.90 -22.03 9.17
C ASN A 194 0.00 -21.51 8.04
N ARG A 195 -0.39 -22.37 7.09
CA ARG A 195 -1.37 -22.04 6.05
C ARG A 195 -2.72 -21.59 6.64
N ASN A 196 -3.02 -21.98 7.88
CA ASN A 196 -4.29 -21.67 8.57
C ASN A 196 -4.27 -20.37 9.40
N TYR A 197 -3.12 -19.72 9.61
CA TYR A 197 -3.00 -18.50 10.43
C TYR A 197 -2.93 -17.20 9.59
N LEU A 198 -3.26 -17.30 8.31
CA LEU A 198 -3.18 -16.20 7.35
C LEU A 198 -4.48 -15.39 7.26
N THR A 199 -5.42 -15.60 8.19
CA THR A 199 -6.58 -14.73 8.34
C THR A 199 -6.12 -13.36 8.81
N PRO A 200 -6.53 -12.27 8.14
CA PRO A 200 -6.32 -10.92 8.65
C PRO A 200 -6.83 -10.86 10.09
N ASN A 201 -6.07 -10.22 10.98
CA ASN A 201 -6.49 -10.02 12.37
C ASN A 201 -7.94 -9.49 12.37
N GLU A 202 -8.88 -10.25 12.91
CA GLU A 202 -10.32 -9.96 12.92
C GLU A 202 -10.68 -8.75 13.81
N HIS A 203 -9.68 -8.07 14.36
CA HIS A 203 -9.90 -6.92 15.23
C HIS A 203 -10.31 -5.73 14.36
N PRO A 204 -11.46 -5.10 14.64
CA PRO A 204 -11.85 -3.87 13.96
C PRO A 204 -10.73 -2.85 14.18
N ILE A 205 -10.16 -2.39 13.07
CA ILE A 205 -9.07 -1.43 13.08
C ILE A 205 -9.67 -0.10 13.55
N GLU A 206 -9.47 0.24 14.83
CA GLU A 206 -9.86 1.55 15.35
C GLU A 206 -9.03 2.63 14.67
N ARG A 207 -9.70 3.73 14.28
CA ARG A 207 -9.05 4.82 13.58
C ARG A 207 -8.12 5.59 14.55
N PRO A 208 -6.85 5.82 14.20
CA PRO A 208 -5.92 6.59 15.02
C PRO A 208 -6.40 8.02 15.26
N LEU A 209 -5.99 8.61 16.38
CA LEU A 209 -6.37 9.99 16.73
C LEU A 209 -5.83 11.01 15.74
N SER A 210 -4.62 10.81 15.19
CA SER A 210 -4.07 11.67 14.13
C SER A 210 -4.93 11.71 12.87
N LEU A 211 -5.66 10.64 12.60
CA LEU A 211 -6.54 10.50 11.44
C LEU A 211 -8.02 10.73 11.79
N ALA A 212 -8.33 11.14 13.03
CA ALA A 212 -9.69 11.39 13.48
C ALA A 212 -10.37 12.57 12.76
N THR A 213 -9.58 13.44 12.13
CA THR A 213 -10.06 14.58 11.32
C THR A 213 -10.66 14.16 9.97
N TRP A 214 -10.55 12.89 9.57
CA TRP A 214 -11.15 12.40 8.34
C TRP A 214 -12.68 12.63 8.34
N PRO A 215 -13.26 13.23 7.28
CA PRO A 215 -14.61 13.80 7.31
C PRO A 215 -15.73 12.76 7.47
N ILE A 216 -15.43 11.48 7.26
CA ILE A 216 -16.42 10.40 7.26
C ILE A 216 -16.10 9.43 8.40
N ALA A 217 -17.03 9.23 9.33
CA ALA A 217 -16.87 8.25 10.40
C ALA A 217 -16.65 6.82 9.83
N PRO A 218 -15.96 5.92 10.55
CA PRO A 218 -15.83 4.53 10.13
C PRO A 218 -17.20 3.91 9.83
N CYS A 219 -17.38 3.38 8.62
CA CYS A 219 -18.63 2.79 8.16
C CYS A 219 -18.36 1.68 7.15
N ALA A 220 -19.36 0.83 6.90
CA ALA A 220 -19.25 -0.28 5.95
C ALA A 220 -19.18 0.20 4.49
N ASN A 221 -19.65 1.41 4.20
CA ASN A 221 -19.71 1.99 2.88
C ASN A 221 -18.31 2.17 2.26
N ARG A 222 -18.16 1.86 0.96
CA ARG A 222 -16.89 2.06 0.25
C ARG A 222 -16.73 3.51 -0.21
N THR A 223 -15.51 4.02 -0.02
CA THR A 223 -15.11 5.31 -0.59
C THR A 223 -14.59 5.11 -2.02
N VAL A 224 -14.95 6.02 -2.92
CA VAL A 224 -14.53 6.01 -4.33
C VAL A 224 -13.58 7.17 -4.60
N PHE A 225 -12.41 6.86 -5.16
CA PHE A 225 -11.44 7.85 -5.62
C PHE A 225 -11.44 7.94 -7.13
N LEU A 226 -11.62 9.16 -7.66
CA LEU A 226 -11.74 9.42 -9.10
C LEU A 226 -10.50 10.05 -9.73
N SER A 227 -9.66 10.71 -8.92
CA SER A 227 -8.46 11.41 -9.37
C SER A 227 -7.22 10.71 -8.82
N ILE A 228 -6.42 10.15 -9.73
CA ILE A 228 -5.16 9.49 -9.37
C ILE A 228 -4.15 10.50 -8.79
N ALA A 229 -4.13 11.74 -9.31
CA ALA A 229 -3.22 12.78 -8.87
C ALA A 229 -3.59 13.33 -7.48
N GLU A 230 -4.87 13.47 -7.18
CA GLU A 230 -5.31 13.86 -5.82
C GLU A 230 -5.04 12.73 -4.82
N LEU A 231 -5.29 11.48 -5.23
CA LEU A 231 -5.02 10.33 -4.38
C LEU A 231 -3.52 10.20 -4.10
N GLU A 232 -2.64 10.37 -5.07
CA GLU A 232 -1.19 10.29 -4.83
C GLU A 232 -0.69 11.30 -3.80
N ARG A 233 -1.23 12.52 -3.82
CA ARG A 233 -0.85 13.55 -2.83
C ARG A 233 -1.34 13.27 -1.42
N THR A 234 -2.42 12.50 -1.28
CA THR A 234 -3.18 12.42 -0.02
C THR A 234 -3.33 11.01 0.54
N TYR A 235 -2.98 9.95 -0.20
CA TYR A 235 -3.30 8.56 0.17
C TYR A 235 -2.76 8.14 1.55
N GLN A 236 -1.67 8.76 2.01
CA GLN A 236 -1.10 8.47 3.32
C GLN A 236 -1.89 9.09 4.48
N LEU A 237 -2.65 10.14 4.21
CA LEU A 237 -3.59 10.75 5.15
C LEU A 237 -4.94 10.03 5.15
N VAL A 238 -5.19 9.14 4.16
CA VAL A 238 -6.42 8.36 4.09
C VAL A 238 -6.34 7.22 5.11
N PRO A 239 -7.29 7.12 6.07
CA PRO A 239 -7.33 6.03 7.02
C PRO A 239 -7.33 4.66 6.36
N ARG A 240 -6.69 3.66 6.97
CA ARG A 240 -6.61 2.30 6.41
C ARG A 240 -7.99 1.68 6.23
N ASP A 241 -8.91 1.91 7.17
CA ASP A 241 -10.30 1.48 7.10
C ASP A 241 -11.05 2.06 5.89
N VAL A 242 -10.57 3.17 5.35
CA VAL A 242 -11.13 3.79 4.13
C VAL A 242 -10.37 3.32 2.89
N LEU A 243 -9.03 3.40 2.92
CA LEU A 243 -8.19 3.10 1.76
C LEU A 243 -8.26 1.62 1.36
N GLN A 244 -8.33 0.70 2.34
CA GLN A 244 -8.31 -0.75 2.08
C GLN A 244 -9.57 -1.28 1.35
N PRO A 245 -10.80 -0.88 1.71
CA PRO A 245 -12.00 -1.27 0.95
C PRO A 245 -12.34 -0.33 -0.22
N ALA A 246 -11.67 0.82 -0.36
CA ALA A 246 -11.98 1.80 -1.39
C ALA A 246 -11.84 1.30 -2.84
N LEU A 247 -12.67 1.86 -3.72
CA LEU A 247 -12.66 1.65 -5.16
C LEU A 247 -11.95 2.80 -5.87
N PHE A 248 -11.10 2.48 -6.84
CA PHE A 248 -10.35 3.45 -7.62
C PHE A 248 -10.85 3.44 -9.05
N ILE A 249 -11.35 4.57 -9.55
CA ILE A 249 -11.92 4.68 -10.89
C ILE A 249 -11.29 5.90 -11.56
N PHE A 250 -10.29 5.69 -12.41
CA PHE A 250 -9.46 6.77 -12.93
C PHE A 250 -9.67 7.02 -14.42
N ASP A 251 -9.76 8.30 -14.82
CA ASP A 251 -9.71 8.73 -16.24
C ASP A 251 -8.28 8.74 -16.79
N THR A 252 -7.63 7.59 -16.78
CA THR A 252 -6.28 7.46 -17.31
C THR A 252 -6.06 6.07 -17.88
N GLU A 253 -5.07 5.93 -18.75
CA GLU A 253 -4.64 4.63 -19.24
C GLU A 253 -3.66 4.01 -18.25
N ARG A 254 -3.83 2.73 -17.97
CA ARG A 254 -2.89 1.95 -17.14
C ARG A 254 -1.43 2.12 -17.61
N LYS A 255 -1.21 2.15 -18.93
CA LYS A 255 0.13 2.30 -19.53
C LYS A 255 0.79 3.63 -19.14
N TRP A 256 0.03 4.71 -19.07
CA TRP A 256 0.56 6.02 -18.68
C TRP A 256 1.00 6.08 -17.22
N VAL A 257 0.55 5.14 -16.39
CA VAL A 257 0.89 5.10 -14.96
C VAL A 257 2.10 4.20 -14.71
N PHE A 258 2.21 3.08 -15.41
CA PHE A 258 3.22 2.04 -15.12
C PHE A 258 4.36 1.94 -16.14
N ASP A 259 4.19 2.43 -17.36
CA ASP A 259 5.25 2.31 -18.37
C ASP A 259 6.39 3.29 -18.08
N LYS A 260 7.61 2.91 -18.49
CA LYS A 260 8.77 3.80 -18.35
C LYS A 260 8.62 5.00 -19.29
N HIS A 261 8.58 6.18 -18.70
CA HIS A 261 8.47 7.44 -19.44
C HIS A 261 9.77 7.73 -20.20
N ASN A 262 9.70 7.72 -21.54
CA ASN A 262 10.82 8.15 -22.38
C ASN A 262 10.77 9.67 -22.61
N ILE A 263 11.91 10.33 -22.40
CA ILE A 263 12.07 11.81 -22.53
C ILE A 263 11.65 12.32 -23.94
N LEU A 264 11.70 11.45 -24.96
CA LEU A 264 11.39 11.76 -26.36
C LEU A 264 9.89 11.69 -26.73
N GLN A 265 9.01 11.16 -25.87
CA GLN A 265 7.57 10.98 -26.15
C GLN A 265 6.70 12.23 -25.89
N LYS A 266 7.31 13.40 -25.71
CA LYS A 266 6.67 14.68 -25.34
C LYS A 266 5.68 15.28 -26.36
N GLN A 267 5.40 14.63 -27.50
CA GLN A 267 4.66 15.28 -28.59
C GLN A 267 3.16 15.52 -28.30
N HIS A 268 2.52 14.75 -27.39
CA HIS A 268 1.08 14.89 -27.13
C HIS A 268 0.65 14.82 -25.65
N PHE A 269 1.54 14.45 -24.72
CA PHE A 269 1.18 14.26 -23.31
C PHE A 269 2.37 14.58 -22.39
N ASP A 270 2.14 15.36 -21.33
CA ASP A 270 3.18 15.67 -20.34
C ASP A 270 3.18 14.58 -19.25
N TYR A 271 4.05 13.59 -19.44
CA TYR A 271 4.22 12.46 -18.52
C TYR A 271 4.68 12.85 -17.11
N ARG A 272 5.14 14.10 -16.89
CA ARG A 272 5.52 14.57 -15.54
C ARG A 272 4.37 14.48 -14.54
N TYR A 273 3.13 14.59 -15.01
CA TYR A 273 1.93 14.46 -14.17
C TYR A 273 1.59 12.99 -13.81
N MET A 274 2.35 12.02 -14.33
CA MET A 274 2.18 10.58 -14.09
C MET A 274 3.49 9.92 -13.61
N CYS A 275 4.47 10.71 -13.18
CA CYS A 275 5.66 10.23 -12.47
C CYS A 275 5.31 10.06 -10.99
N PHE A 276 4.80 8.90 -10.62
CA PHE A 276 4.44 8.61 -9.23
C PHE A 276 5.55 7.88 -8.49
N GLU A 277 5.59 8.10 -7.17
CA GLU A 277 6.49 7.37 -6.27
C GLU A 277 6.23 5.87 -6.32
N GLN A 278 7.30 5.07 -6.16
CA GLN A 278 7.23 3.61 -6.30
C GLN A 278 6.22 2.97 -5.33
N ASP A 279 6.09 3.49 -4.12
CA ASP A 279 5.14 2.96 -3.13
C ASP A 279 3.68 3.19 -3.52
N PHE A 280 3.39 4.31 -4.17
CA PHE A 280 2.06 4.59 -4.67
C PHE A 280 1.69 3.62 -5.79
N LEU A 281 2.62 3.38 -6.72
CA LEU A 281 2.46 2.40 -7.80
C LEU A 281 2.28 0.97 -7.27
N GLU A 282 3.00 0.61 -6.20
CA GLU A 282 2.85 -0.67 -5.49
C GLU A 282 1.44 -0.83 -4.91
N MET A 283 0.97 0.18 -4.17
CA MET A 283 -0.37 0.19 -3.60
C MET A 283 -1.45 0.06 -4.68
N LEU A 284 -1.30 0.81 -5.79
CA LEU A 284 -2.17 0.67 -6.97
C LEU A 284 -2.12 -0.73 -7.56
N THR A 285 -0.95 -1.36 -7.63
CA THR A 285 -0.81 -2.72 -8.16
C THR A 285 -1.53 -3.73 -7.27
N LEU A 286 -1.38 -3.65 -5.95
CA LEU A 286 -2.10 -4.52 -5.02
C LEU A 286 -3.62 -4.34 -5.13
N LYS A 287 -4.06 -3.10 -5.30
CA LYS A 287 -5.47 -2.78 -5.52
C LYS A 287 -6.00 -3.29 -6.86
N GLU A 288 -5.19 -3.22 -7.90
CA GLU A 288 -5.52 -3.76 -9.22
C GLU A 288 -5.64 -5.28 -9.18
N GLU A 289 -4.69 -5.98 -8.54
CA GLU A 289 -4.77 -7.43 -8.33
C GLU A 289 -6.03 -7.83 -7.54
N ALA A 290 -6.42 -7.00 -6.55
CA ALA A 290 -7.62 -7.19 -5.76
C ALA A 290 -8.92 -6.86 -6.51
N GLY A 291 -8.85 -6.46 -7.79
CA GLY A 291 -10.01 -6.12 -8.60
C GLY A 291 -10.72 -4.83 -8.15
N MET A 292 -10.02 -3.92 -7.48
CA MET A 292 -10.58 -2.67 -6.94
C MET A 292 -10.20 -1.42 -7.75
N VAL A 293 -9.54 -1.58 -8.90
CA VAL A 293 -9.12 -0.49 -9.78
C VAL A 293 -9.77 -0.64 -11.15
N PHE A 294 -10.36 0.44 -11.63
CA PHE A 294 -10.90 0.55 -12.97
C PHE A 294 -10.24 1.69 -13.73
N TRP A 295 -9.64 1.35 -14.87
CA TRP A 295 -9.06 2.30 -15.82
C TRP A 295 -10.10 2.64 -16.88
N PHE A 296 -10.57 3.88 -16.91
CA PHE A 296 -11.61 4.30 -17.86
C PHE A 296 -11.07 4.39 -19.29
N ARG A 297 -9.78 4.71 -19.47
CA ARG A 297 -9.12 4.77 -20.78
C ARG A 297 -8.36 3.47 -21.08
N PRO A 298 -8.24 3.09 -22.36
CA PRO A 298 -8.59 3.86 -23.57
C PRO A 298 -10.05 3.80 -24.01
N GLN A 299 -10.86 2.88 -23.46
CA GLN A 299 -12.15 2.56 -24.07
C GLN A 299 -13.26 3.58 -23.78
N LYS A 300 -13.14 4.36 -22.70
CA LYS A 300 -14.12 5.38 -22.27
C LYS A 300 -15.56 4.86 -22.24
N SER A 301 -15.73 3.65 -21.71
CA SER A 301 -17.02 2.94 -21.74
C SER A 301 -17.64 2.86 -20.35
N TYR A 302 -18.81 3.48 -20.22
CA TYR A 302 -19.63 3.40 -19.02
C TYR A 302 -20.27 2.02 -18.83
N ASP A 303 -20.50 1.26 -19.90
CA ASP A 303 -20.94 -0.14 -19.79
C ASP A 303 -19.89 -1.01 -19.10
N LYS A 304 -18.60 -0.83 -19.45
CA LYS A 304 -17.50 -1.52 -18.79
C LYS A 304 -17.36 -1.11 -17.32
N LEU A 305 -17.56 0.17 -17.02
CA LEU A 305 -17.58 0.64 -15.63
C LEU A 305 -18.74 0.04 -14.85
N SER A 306 -19.91 -0.08 -15.49
CA SER A 306 -21.08 -0.76 -14.91
C SER A 306 -20.78 -2.23 -14.63
N ALA A 307 -20.19 -2.95 -15.59
CA ALA A 307 -19.81 -4.34 -15.43
C ALA A 307 -18.79 -4.55 -14.29
N PHE A 308 -17.81 -3.65 -14.18
CA PHE A 308 -16.85 -3.63 -13.08
C PHE A 308 -17.54 -3.51 -11.73
N LEU A 309 -18.46 -2.55 -11.55
CA LEU A 309 -19.18 -2.39 -10.28
C LEU A 309 -20.01 -3.63 -9.95
N THR A 310 -20.74 -4.19 -10.92
CA THR A 310 -21.57 -5.38 -10.72
C THR A 310 -20.77 -6.65 -10.41
N SER A 311 -19.45 -6.63 -10.58
CA SER A 311 -18.57 -7.74 -10.19
C SER A 311 -18.10 -7.68 -8.73
N ILE A 312 -18.42 -6.59 -8.02
CA ILE A 312 -17.94 -6.31 -6.66
C ILE A 312 -19.11 -6.36 -5.67
N ASP A 313 -18.88 -7.04 -4.55
CA ASP A 313 -19.83 -7.09 -3.42
C ASP A 313 -20.00 -5.73 -2.75
N ASP A 314 -21.26 -5.31 -2.61
CA ASP A 314 -21.63 -4.17 -1.77
C ASP A 314 -21.65 -4.63 -0.31
N PRO A 315 -20.73 -4.11 0.53
CA PRO A 315 -20.63 -4.51 1.93
C PRO A 315 -21.89 -4.18 2.75
N VAL A 316 -22.76 -3.29 2.27
CA VAL A 316 -24.00 -2.91 2.97
C VAL A 316 -25.19 -3.77 2.53
N ALA A 317 -25.15 -4.37 1.34
CA ALA A 317 -26.30 -5.02 0.72
C ALA A 317 -26.40 -6.54 1.01
N GLU A 318 -25.81 -7.01 2.11
CA GLU A 318 -25.89 -8.39 2.62
C GLU A 318 -25.68 -9.46 1.53
N GLY A 319 -24.49 -9.49 0.93
CA GLY A 319 -24.09 -10.51 -0.05
C GLY A 319 -24.57 -10.25 -1.49
N LYS A 320 -25.05 -9.03 -1.78
CA LYS A 320 -25.38 -8.59 -3.15
C LYS A 320 -24.25 -7.75 -3.73
N HIS A 321 -24.03 -7.86 -5.04
CA HIS A 321 -23.15 -6.97 -5.78
C HIS A 321 -23.76 -5.56 -5.93
N TYR A 322 -22.90 -4.59 -6.26
CA TYR A 322 -23.39 -3.27 -6.66
C TYR A 322 -24.34 -3.35 -7.86
N GLN A 323 -25.27 -2.41 -7.91
CA GLN A 323 -26.22 -2.28 -9.00
C GLN A 323 -25.55 -1.74 -10.27
N PRO A 324 -26.05 -2.13 -11.46
CA PRO A 324 -25.57 -1.56 -12.71
C PRO A 324 -25.81 -0.05 -12.76
N LEU A 325 -24.98 0.64 -13.52
CA LEU A 325 -25.11 2.07 -13.71
C LEU A 325 -26.39 2.44 -14.46
N ILE A 326 -26.97 3.58 -14.08
CA ILE A 326 -28.12 4.16 -14.78
C ILE A 326 -27.61 4.82 -16.08
N LEU A 327 -27.46 4.02 -17.14
CA LEU A 327 -26.96 4.51 -18.43
C LEU A 327 -28.09 4.98 -19.37
N LEU A 328 -29.31 4.51 -19.15
CA LEU A 328 -30.48 4.88 -19.95
C LEU A 328 -30.88 6.34 -19.69
N GLU A 329 -30.80 7.19 -20.71
CA GLU A 329 -31.13 8.61 -20.62
C GLU A 329 -32.56 8.86 -20.12
N SER A 330 -33.50 8.03 -20.57
CA SER A 330 -34.91 8.11 -20.18
C SER A 330 -35.12 7.95 -18.67
N ARG A 331 -34.25 7.17 -17.99
CA ARG A 331 -34.32 7.02 -16.53
C ARG A 331 -33.96 8.32 -15.81
N TRP A 332 -32.96 9.06 -16.27
CA TRP A 332 -32.59 10.36 -15.69
C TRP A 332 -33.70 11.41 -15.75
N LEU A 333 -34.60 11.29 -16.74
CA LEU A 333 -35.79 12.14 -16.82
C LEU A 333 -36.87 11.77 -15.79
N THR A 334 -36.81 10.60 -15.19
CA THR A 334 -37.77 10.13 -14.17
C THR A 334 -37.24 10.15 -12.73
N LEU A 335 -35.94 10.43 -12.56
CA LEU A 335 -35.32 10.57 -11.24
C LEU A 335 -35.68 11.94 -10.60
N CYS A 336 -35.80 11.94 -9.27
CA CYS A 336 -36.14 13.06 -8.38
C CYS A 336 -37.62 13.46 -8.27
N GLY A 337 -38.08 13.58 -7.01
CA GLY A 337 -39.46 13.76 -6.52
C GLY A 337 -40.21 15.01 -6.98
N THR A 338 -40.96 15.65 -6.06
CA THR A 338 -42.05 16.60 -6.35
C THR A 338 -41.66 17.81 -7.23
N ASN A 339 -40.38 18.17 -7.26
CA ASN A 339 -39.86 19.27 -8.07
C ASN A 339 -38.99 18.83 -9.26
N GLY A 340 -38.85 17.53 -9.56
CA GLY A 340 -37.99 17.05 -10.66
C GLY A 340 -36.50 17.33 -10.43
N TRP A 341 -35.63 16.80 -11.29
CA TRP A 341 -34.17 16.86 -11.11
C TRP A 341 -33.61 18.29 -10.93
N GLU A 342 -34.12 19.26 -11.70
CA GLU A 342 -33.69 20.67 -11.64
C GLU A 342 -34.49 21.54 -10.66
N GLY A 343 -35.43 20.96 -9.90
CA GLY A 343 -36.34 21.74 -9.06
C GLY A 343 -37.51 22.40 -9.82
N LYS A 344 -37.71 22.06 -11.10
CA LYS A 344 -38.88 22.46 -11.90
C LYS A 344 -39.96 21.36 -11.93
N VAL A 345 -41.19 21.72 -11.54
CA VAL A 345 -42.36 20.83 -11.61
C VAL A 345 -42.63 20.43 -13.07
N ARG A 346 -42.37 19.17 -13.43
CA ARG A 346 -42.77 18.60 -14.72
C ARG A 346 -44.28 18.30 -14.77
N ARG A 347 -44.94 18.70 -15.86
CA ARG A 347 -46.38 18.44 -16.11
C ARG A 347 -46.62 17.13 -16.88
N ASP A 348 -45.62 16.27 -17.00
CA ASP A 348 -45.61 15.09 -17.89
C ASP A 348 -46.26 13.83 -17.30
N GLY A 349 -46.88 13.92 -16.11
CA GLY A 349 -47.69 12.85 -15.52
C GLY A 349 -46.94 11.58 -15.09
N ARG A 350 -45.61 11.53 -15.25
CA ARG A 350 -44.80 10.37 -14.87
C ARG A 350 -44.67 10.26 -13.34
N LYS A 351 -44.82 9.05 -12.80
CA LYS A 351 -44.55 8.76 -11.38
C LYS A 351 -43.08 9.04 -11.08
N ARG A 352 -42.80 9.80 -10.03
CA ARG A 352 -41.46 10.27 -9.67
C ARG A 352 -40.93 9.53 -8.47
N ASP A 353 -39.63 9.23 -8.48
CA ASP A 353 -38.93 8.65 -7.36
C ASP A 353 -38.52 9.76 -6.37
N THR A 354 -39.13 9.77 -5.18
CA THR A 354 -38.87 10.76 -4.13
C THR A 354 -37.65 10.45 -3.28
N GLU A 355 -37.10 9.23 -3.35
CA GLU A 355 -35.97 8.80 -2.53
C GLU A 355 -34.63 9.25 -3.11
N ARG A 356 -34.60 9.54 -4.41
CA ARG A 356 -33.39 9.91 -5.16
C ARG A 356 -33.36 11.41 -5.40
N VAL A 357 -32.46 12.12 -4.74
CA VAL A 357 -32.28 13.58 -4.85
C VAL A 357 -30.86 13.87 -5.37
N PRO A 358 -30.65 14.93 -6.19
CA PRO A 358 -29.32 15.21 -6.74
C PRO A 358 -28.36 15.62 -5.63
N LYS A 359 -27.13 15.10 -5.65
CA LYS A 359 -26.14 15.32 -4.56
C LYS A 359 -24.95 16.18 -4.98
N PHE A 360 -24.41 15.94 -6.16
CA PHE A 360 -23.22 16.59 -6.71
C PHE A 360 -23.56 17.55 -7.87
N THR A 361 -24.59 17.27 -8.67
CA THR A 361 -25.06 18.17 -9.72
C THR A 361 -26.58 18.22 -9.84
N LYS A 362 -27.13 19.44 -9.89
CA LYS A 362 -28.54 19.69 -10.19
C LYS A 362 -28.87 19.64 -11.69
N SER A 363 -27.88 19.48 -12.57
CA SER A 363 -28.08 19.42 -14.02
C SER A 363 -28.06 17.98 -14.51
N ALA A 364 -29.22 17.45 -14.89
CA ALA A 364 -29.31 16.15 -15.56
C ALA A 364 -28.65 16.20 -16.94
N ALA A 365 -28.77 17.33 -17.65
CA ALA A 365 -28.14 17.53 -18.95
C ALA A 365 -26.61 17.37 -18.90
N ARG A 366 -25.96 17.81 -17.82
CA ARG A 366 -24.52 17.60 -17.60
C ARG A 366 -24.16 16.11 -17.50
N VAL A 367 -24.97 15.33 -16.78
CA VAL A 367 -24.77 13.87 -16.68
C VAL A 367 -24.99 13.19 -18.03
N LEU A 368 -26.09 13.53 -18.71
CA LEU A 368 -26.43 12.96 -20.02
C LEU A 368 -25.39 13.28 -21.08
N SER A 369 -24.96 14.54 -21.18
CA SER A 369 -23.90 14.99 -22.08
C SER A 369 -22.60 14.22 -21.82
N ASN A 370 -22.23 14.02 -20.54
CA ASN A 370 -21.05 13.26 -20.16
C ASN A 370 -21.13 11.77 -20.54
N LEU A 371 -22.32 11.14 -20.39
CA LEU A 371 -22.57 9.77 -20.85
C LEU A 371 -22.45 9.65 -22.37
N GLN A 372 -23.07 10.58 -23.12
CA GLN A 372 -23.08 10.60 -24.58
C GLN A 372 -21.70 10.83 -25.18
N SER A 373 -20.92 11.75 -24.60
CA SER A 373 -19.58 12.09 -25.11
C SER A 373 -18.50 11.11 -24.66
N GLY A 374 -18.79 10.21 -23.71
CA GLY A 374 -17.78 9.39 -23.04
C GLY A 374 -16.73 10.22 -22.28
N SER A 375 -17.10 11.44 -21.86
CA SER A 375 -16.24 12.30 -21.04
C SER A 375 -16.21 11.78 -19.61
N PHE A 376 -15.19 12.17 -18.83
CA PHE A 376 -15.08 11.81 -17.41
C PHE A 376 -15.08 13.06 -16.52
N ASP A 377 -16.16 13.83 -16.58
CA ASP A 377 -16.36 14.95 -15.65
C ASP A 377 -16.62 14.41 -14.25
N TYR A 378 -15.73 14.70 -13.29
CA TYR A 378 -15.81 14.16 -11.93
C TYR A 378 -17.15 14.43 -11.25
N VAL A 379 -17.77 15.60 -11.47
CA VAL A 379 -19.06 15.91 -10.85
C VAL A 379 -20.17 15.04 -11.44
N ALA A 380 -20.23 14.90 -12.77
CA ALA A 380 -21.19 14.02 -13.44
C ALA A 380 -20.98 12.55 -13.07
N VAL A 381 -19.73 12.08 -12.98
CA VAL A 381 -19.40 10.70 -12.61
C VAL A 381 -19.75 10.40 -11.16
N LYS A 382 -19.46 11.31 -10.22
CA LYS A 382 -19.89 11.17 -8.80
C LYS A 382 -21.40 11.04 -8.70
N GLU A 383 -22.15 11.85 -9.44
CA GLU A 383 -23.61 11.77 -9.47
C GLU A 383 -24.10 10.44 -10.05
N LEU A 384 -23.58 10.02 -11.21
CA LEU A 384 -23.92 8.74 -11.85
C LEU A 384 -23.70 7.56 -10.90
N LEU A 385 -22.53 7.50 -10.27
CA LEU A 385 -22.17 6.44 -9.33
C LEU A 385 -23.07 6.45 -8.10
N TYR A 386 -23.30 7.62 -7.48
CA TYR A 386 -24.14 7.76 -6.29
C TYR A 386 -25.60 7.40 -6.55
N GLN A 387 -26.18 7.87 -7.66
CA GLN A 387 -27.57 7.56 -7.99
C GLN A 387 -27.76 6.09 -8.32
N SER A 388 -26.76 5.44 -8.92
CA SER A 388 -26.81 4.01 -9.20
C SER A 388 -26.62 3.19 -7.92
N ASN A 389 -25.70 3.63 -7.05
CA ASN A 389 -25.30 2.95 -5.82
C ASN A 389 -25.13 3.96 -4.66
N PRO A 390 -26.21 4.28 -3.92
CA PRO A 390 -26.18 5.30 -2.85
C PRO A 390 -25.29 4.96 -1.65
N THR A 391 -24.88 3.70 -1.52
CA THR A 391 -23.93 3.21 -0.52
C THR A 391 -22.49 3.64 -0.81
N LEU A 392 -22.17 4.09 -2.04
CA LEU A 392 -20.86 4.64 -2.36
C LEU A 392 -20.69 6.06 -1.80
N ILE A 393 -19.53 6.29 -1.20
CA ILE A 393 -19.16 7.59 -0.62
C ILE A 393 -18.02 8.22 -1.43
N PHE A 394 -18.03 9.54 -1.49
CA PHE A 394 -17.00 10.34 -2.15
C PHE A 394 -16.46 11.33 -1.11
N ALA A 395 -15.24 11.07 -0.64
CA ALA A 395 -14.56 12.00 0.24
C ALA A 395 -14.14 13.25 -0.56
N SER A 396 -14.30 14.43 0.04
CA SER A 396 -13.53 15.60 -0.37
C SER A 396 -12.10 15.38 0.11
N LEU A 397 -11.20 15.09 -0.82
CA LEU A 397 -9.77 15.04 -0.57
C LEU A 397 -9.18 16.45 -0.50
#